data_AF-A0A1F9PQI3-F1
#
_entry.id   AF-A0A1F9PQI3-F1
#
_cell.length_a   1.000
_cell.length_b   1.000
_cell.length_c   1.000
_cell.angle_alpha   90.00
_cell.angle_beta   90.00
_cell.angle_gamma   90.00
#
_symmetry.space_group_name_H-M   'P 1'
#
loop_
_entity.id
_entity.type
_entity.pdbx_description
1 polymer ?
#
loop_
_entity_poly.entity_id
_entity_poly.type
_entity_poly.pdbx_seq_one_letter_code
_entity_poly.pdbx_strand_id
1 'polypeptide(L)' 'MKCPTCKTHEQHSELDLHAQGFNEDFFTCIICGAMWSVNHGATRMIRDPQEHSFLESVGDSVEADDYGVAA' A
#
# COMPACT_ATOMS: atom_id res chain seq x y z
N MET A 1 -0.38 8.64 -8.82
CA MET A 1 0.09 7.41 -8.12
C MET A 1 -1.10 6.49 -7.89
N LYS A 2 -0.93 5.16 -7.92
CA LYS A 2 -2.00 4.19 -7.64
C LYS A 2 -2.05 3.90 -6.13
N CYS A 3 -3.23 3.84 -5.51
CA CYS A 3 -3.31 3.50 -4.09
C CYS A 3 -2.72 2.11 -3.85
N PRO A 4 -1.78 1.92 -2.90
CA PRO A 4 -1.17 0.62 -2.64
C PRO A 4 -2.19 -0.40 -2.11
N THR A 5 -3.25 0.06 -1.42
CA THR A 5 -4.29 -0.78 -0.83
C THR A 5 -5.39 -1.13 -1.84
N CYS A 6 -6.23 -0.16 -2.24
CA CYS A 6 -7.38 -0.43 -3.10
C CYS A 6 -7.08 -0.45 -4.59
N LYS A 7 -5.83 -0.13 -4.99
CA LYS A 7 -5.40 -0.13 -6.40
C LYS A 7 -6.21 0.84 -7.29
N THR A 8 -6.93 1.80 -6.74
CA THR A 8 -7.62 2.85 -7.51
C THR A 8 -6.65 3.95 -7.94
N HIS A 9 -6.87 4.54 -9.13
CA HIS A 9 -6.06 5.63 -9.69
C HIS A 9 -6.52 7.03 -9.33
N GLU A 10 -7.72 7.14 -8.78
CA GLU A 10 -8.48 8.36 -8.76
C GLU A 10 -8.62 8.82 -7.31
N GLN A 11 -8.10 10.02 -7.05
CA GLN A 11 -8.31 10.84 -5.86
C GLN A 11 -7.43 10.51 -4.65
N HIS A 12 -6.20 11.03 -4.69
CA HIS A 12 -5.35 11.15 -3.51
C HIS A 12 -5.15 12.63 -3.16
N SER A 13 -5.21 12.96 -1.88
CA SER A 13 -4.73 14.26 -1.38
C SER A 13 -3.23 14.15 -1.14
N GLU A 14 -2.46 15.02 -1.79
CA GLU A 14 -1.01 15.15 -1.63
C GLU A 14 -0.71 16.25 -0.62
N LEU A 15 0.17 15.97 0.33
CA LEU A 15 0.75 16.95 1.23
C LEU A 15 2.27 16.87 1.05
N ASP A 16 2.82 17.85 0.34
CA ASP A 16 4.26 18.05 0.20
C ASP A 16 4.81 18.68 1.49
N LEU A 17 5.71 17.96 2.16
CA LEU A 17 6.36 18.40 3.38
C LEU A 17 7.84 18.66 3.10
N HIS A 18 8.15 19.94 2.86
CA HIS A 18 9.50 20.41 2.59
C HIS A 18 10.02 21.24 3.78
N ALA A 19 10.78 20.62 4.67
CA ALA A 19 11.32 21.30 5.86
C ALA A 19 12.72 20.80 6.23
N GLN A 20 13.71 21.71 6.29
CA GLN A 20 15.02 21.51 6.92
C GLN A 20 15.71 20.17 6.58
N GLY A 21 15.75 19.81 5.30
CA GLY A 21 16.41 18.58 4.82
C GLY A 21 15.51 17.34 4.78
N PHE A 22 14.26 17.44 5.23
CA PHE A 22 13.20 16.47 4.94
C PHE A 22 12.41 16.90 3.71
N ASN A 23 12.33 15.98 2.75
CA ASN A 23 11.49 16.07 1.56
C ASN A 23 10.67 14.78 1.48
N GLU A 24 9.43 14.84 1.96
CA GLU A 24 8.50 13.71 1.97
C GLU A 24 7.15 14.12 1.39
N ASP A 25 6.70 13.33 0.42
CA ASP A 25 5.38 13.45 -0.16
C ASP A 25 4.42 12.52 0.58
N PHE A 26 3.38 13.07 1.21
CA PHE A 26 2.33 12.28 1.86
C PHE A 26 1.11 12.18 0.96
N PHE A 27 0.58 10.97 0.84
CA PHE A 27 -0.60 10.67 0.03
C PHE A 27 -1.69 10.06 0.90
N THR A 28 -2.91 10.54 0.74
CA THR A 28 -4.11 9.96 1.36
C THR A 28 -5.11 9.56 0.28
N CYS A 29 -5.48 8.29 0.20
CA CYS A 29 -6.53 7.82 -0.71
C CYS A 29 -7.91 8.14 -0.13
N ILE A 30 -8.73 8.90 -0.84
CA ILE A 30 -10.07 9.23 -0.33
C ILE A 30 -11.09 8.09 -0.48
N ILE A 31 -10.76 7.07 -1.28
CA ILE A 31 -11.64 5.92 -1.54
C ILE A 31 -11.62 4.95 -0.37
N CYS A 32 -10.42 4.58 0.11
CA CYS A 32 -10.27 3.61 1.20
C CYS A 32 -9.74 4.22 2.50
N GLY A 33 -9.20 5.45 2.47
CA GLY A 33 -8.60 6.10 3.64
C GLY A 33 -7.14 5.70 3.92
N ALA A 34 -6.50 4.95 3.02
CA ALA A 34 -5.08 4.60 3.15
C ALA A 34 -4.18 5.83 3.09
N MET A 35 -3.13 5.83 3.91
CA MET A 35 -2.12 6.90 3.95
C MET A 35 -0.73 6.30 3.80
N TRP A 36 0.10 6.91 2.95
CA TRP A 36 1.48 6.50 2.75
C TRP A 36 2.35 7.71 2.43
N SER A 37 3.64 7.65 2.76
CA SER A 37 4.63 8.62 2.29
C SER A 37 5.50 8.02 1.20
N VAL A 38 6.06 8.89 0.36
CA VAL A 38 7.10 8.57 -0.59
C VAL A 38 8.32 9.41 -0.27
N ASN A 39 9.45 8.76 -0.01
CA ASN A 39 10.73 9.40 0.25
C ASN A 39 11.80 8.76 -0.65
N HIS A 40 12.45 9.54 -1.51
CA HIS A 40 13.48 9.03 -2.45
C HIS A 40 13.05 7.78 -3.25
N GLY A 41 11.77 7.69 -3.63
CA GLY A 41 11.19 6.54 -4.34
C GLY A 41 10.84 5.33 -3.47
N ALA A 42 11.19 5.35 -2.18
CA ALA A 42 10.70 4.37 -1.21
C ALA A 42 9.28 4.76 -0.77
N THR A 43 8.33 3.83 -0.91
CA THR A 43 6.96 4.02 -0.43
C THR A 43 6.82 3.39 0.95
N ARG A 44 6.39 4.16 1.94
CA ARG A 44 6.12 3.69 3.29
C ARG A 44 4.66 3.87 3.63
N MET A 45 4.00 2.78 4.01
CA MET A 45 2.62 2.83 4.48
C MET A 45 2.55 3.37 5.92
N ILE A 46 1.68 4.35 6.14
CA ILE A 46 1.47 5.03 7.44
C ILE A 46 0.18 4.53 8.07
N ARG A 47 -0.85 4.33 7.25
CA ARG A 47 -2.14 3.77 7.66
C ARG A 47 -2.70 2.90 6.55
N ASP A 48 -3.03 1.66 6.86
CA ASP A 48 -3.70 0.77 5.93
C ASP A 48 -5.07 0.40 6.46
N PRO A 49 -6.15 0.78 5.75
CA PRO A 49 -7.52 0.48 6.18
C PRO A 49 -7.88 -1.01 6.07
N GLN A 50 -6.97 -1.85 5.58
CA GLN A 50 -7.10 -3.30 5.53
C GLN A 50 -6.18 -3.98 6.56
N GLU A 51 -5.53 -3.23 7.45
CA GLU A 51 -4.78 -3.80 8.56
C GLU A 51 -5.72 -4.66 9.41
N HIS A 52 -5.37 -5.92 9.63
CA HIS A 52 -6.17 -6.94 10.32
C HIS A 52 -7.54 -7.24 9.68
N SER A 53 -7.77 -6.84 8.42
CA SER A 53 -8.95 -7.22 7.66
C SER A 53 -8.84 -8.67 7.18
N PHE A 54 -9.98 -9.32 6.91
CA PHE A 54 -9.99 -10.61 6.20
C PHE A 54 -9.25 -10.56 4.85
N LEU A 55 -9.20 -9.38 4.23
CA LEU A 55 -8.50 -9.12 2.97
C LEU A 55 -7.06 -8.63 3.17
N GLU A 56 -6.57 -8.59 4.40
CA GLU A 56 -5.15 -8.36 4.66
C GLU A 56 -4.37 -9.47 3.95
N SER A 57 -3.42 -9.09 3.10
CA SER A 57 -2.54 -10.05 2.44
C SER A 57 -1.49 -10.54 3.43
N VAL A 58 -1.90 -11.31 4.43
CA VAL A 58 -1.01 -12.29 5.08
C VAL A 58 -0.87 -13.41 4.07
N GLY A 59 0.10 -13.26 3.17
CA GLY A 59 0.50 -14.35 2.30
C GLY A 59 1.10 -15.44 3.17
N ASP A 60 0.32 -16.47 3.49
CA ASP A 60 0.93 -17.76 3.78
C ASP A 60 1.78 -18.14 2.56
N SER A 61 3.00 -18.60 2.82
CA SER A 61 3.87 -19.15 1.78
C SER A 61 3.24 -20.45 1.31
N VAL A 62 2.30 -20.37 0.36
CA VAL A 62 1.72 -21.56 -0.25
C VAL A 62 2.80 -22.19 -1.12
N GLU A 63 3.40 -23.26 -0.61
CA GLU A 63 4.37 -24.08 -1.34
C GLU A 63 3.69 -24.56 -2.63
N ALA A 64 4.21 -24.15 -3.78
CA ALA A 64 3.59 -24.31 -5.09
C ALA A 64 3.60 -25.76 -5.65
N ASP A 65 3.77 -26.77 -4.80
CA ASP A 65 4.07 -28.15 -5.21
C ASP A 65 2.90 -29.14 -5.05
N ASP A 66 1.76 -28.75 -4.47
CA ASP A 66 0.60 -29.65 -4.33
C ASP A 66 -0.37 -29.55 -5.52
N TYR A 67 0.14 -29.68 -6.74
CA TYR A 67 -0.70 -30.03 -7.90
C TYR A 67 -0.60 -31.53 -8.11
N GLY A 68 -1.52 -32.27 -7.50
CA GLY A 68 -1.63 -33.72 -7.65
C GLY A 68 -1.69 -34.14 -9.12
N VAL A 69 -0.62 -34.79 -9.59
CA VAL A 69 -0.67 -35.59 -10.81
C VAL A 69 -1.43 -36.89 -10.50
N ALA A 70 -2.75 -36.84 -10.61
CA ALA A 70 -3.53 -38.05 -10.83
C ALA A 70 -3.42 -38.43 -12.30
N ALA A 71 -2.53 -39.39 -12.61
CA ALA A 71 -2.50 -40.13 -13.87
C ALA A 71 -2.03 -41.56 -13.62
#